data_AF-A0A8J7A846-F1
#
_entry.id   AF-A0A8J7A846-F1
#
_cell.length_a   1.000
_cell.length_b   1.000
_cell.length_c   1.000
_cell.angle_alpha   90.00
_cell.angle_beta   90.00
_cell.angle_gamma   90.00
#
_symmetry.space_group_name_H-M   'P 1'
#
loop_
_entity.id
_entity.type
_entity.pdbx_description
1 polymer ?
#
loop_
_entity_poly.entity_id
_entity_poly.type
_entity_poly.pdbx_seq_one_letter_code
_entity_poly.pdbx_strand_id
1 'polypeptide(L)'
;MVWDIVTHRKRSSFEQSHGKHEFTLSETDETGALQILVKGDSMGSNYKIRGNEICQVSRVMGRMAFVIDTYESFDTGSGYIASRYDAVFRNSKTNEVSTILKFEDTYKKFGDYYLMTKQVVQECEDGVSAGGASRKEPATSGASGSVVCMTTEFSYSNIKLLKPAII
;
A
#
# COMPACT_ATOMS: atom_id res chain seq x y z
N MET A 1 -10.04 0.32 12.13
CA MET A 1 -9.06 1.39 12.44
C MET A 1 -8.06 1.03 13.54
N VAL A 2 -8.36 0.97 14.84
CA VAL A 2 -7.36 0.48 15.84
C VAL A 2 -7.05 -1.00 15.65
N TRP A 3 -8.05 -1.78 15.22
CA TRP A 3 -7.87 -3.20 14.91
C TRP A 3 -6.86 -3.40 13.77
N ASP A 4 -6.93 -2.61 12.68
CA ASP A 4 -5.99 -2.71 11.55
C ASP A 4 -4.54 -2.48 11.95
N ILE A 5 -4.28 -1.55 12.88
CA ILE A 5 -2.92 -1.29 13.41
C ILE A 5 -2.42 -2.48 14.25
N VAL A 6 -3.28 -3.09 15.07
CA VAL A 6 -2.88 -4.14 16.04
C VAL A 6 -2.88 -5.54 15.42
N THR A 7 -3.72 -5.82 14.42
CA THR A 7 -3.92 -7.19 13.92
C THR A 7 -3.23 -7.49 12.60
N HIS A 8 -2.73 -6.48 11.87
CA HIS A 8 -2.19 -6.74 10.53
C HIS A 8 -0.84 -7.43 10.48
N ARG A 9 -0.07 -7.48 11.57
CA ARG A 9 1.27 -8.08 11.55
C ARG A 9 1.60 -8.84 12.82
N LYS A 10 0.95 -9.99 13.02
CA LYS A 10 1.45 -11.01 13.95
C LYS A 10 2.84 -11.45 13.46
N ARG A 11 3.84 -11.43 14.33
CA ARG A 11 5.19 -11.91 13.99
C ARG A 11 5.13 -13.39 13.61
N SER A 12 5.53 -13.71 12.38
CA SER A 12 5.75 -15.07 11.87
C SER A 12 7.11 -15.12 11.18
N SER A 13 7.70 -16.31 11.09
CA SER A 13 8.94 -16.48 10.32
C SER A 13 8.66 -16.43 8.82
N PHE A 14 9.69 -16.10 8.04
CA PHE A 14 9.60 -16.12 6.57
C PHE A 14 9.15 -17.50 6.08
N GLU A 15 9.78 -18.58 6.58
CA GLU A 15 9.45 -19.96 6.20
C GLU A 15 7.97 -20.29 6.44
N GLN A 16 7.42 -19.86 7.58
CA GLN A 16 6.01 -20.10 7.90
C GLN A 16 5.06 -19.34 6.97
N SER A 17 5.41 -18.11 6.60
CA SER A 17 4.55 -17.24 5.78
C SER A 17 4.72 -17.45 4.28
N HIS A 18 5.88 -17.88 3.83
CA HIS A 18 6.31 -17.83 2.42
C HIS A 18 7.09 -19.07 1.95
N GLY A 19 7.40 -20.05 2.81
CA GLY A 19 8.19 -21.23 2.42
C GLY A 19 7.55 -22.12 1.35
N LYS A 20 6.25 -21.92 1.06
CA LYS A 20 5.54 -22.60 -0.03
C LYS A 20 5.48 -21.80 -1.34
N HIS A 21 6.02 -20.57 -1.36
CA HIS A 21 6.00 -19.70 -2.52
C HIS A 21 7.35 -19.71 -3.22
N GLU A 22 7.33 -19.56 -4.54
CA GLU A 22 8.54 -19.39 -5.34
C GLU A 22 8.75 -17.93 -5.67
N PHE A 23 9.98 -17.45 -5.54
CA PHE A 23 10.37 -16.07 -5.84
C PHE A 23 11.29 -16.06 -7.05
N THR A 24 10.91 -15.35 -8.10
CA THR A 24 11.70 -15.21 -9.32
C THR A 24 12.10 -13.76 -9.50
N LEU A 25 13.39 -13.51 -9.68
CA LEU A 25 13.90 -12.19 -10.06
C LEU A 25 13.66 -11.99 -11.56
N SER A 26 13.16 -10.81 -11.95
CA SER A 26 13.00 -10.43 -13.35
C SER A 26 13.88 -9.22 -13.68
N GLU A 27 13.37 -8.30 -14.49
CA GLU A 27 14.11 -7.16 -15.01
C GLU A 27 14.25 -6.05 -13.95
N THR A 28 15.32 -5.28 -14.11
CA THR A 28 15.49 -4.01 -13.40
C THR A 28 14.92 -2.91 -14.26
N ASP A 29 14.04 -2.09 -13.70
CA ASP A 29 13.46 -0.96 -14.43
C ASP A 29 14.44 0.22 -14.55
N GLU A 30 14.04 1.23 -15.33
CA GLU A 30 14.82 2.45 -15.58
C GLU A 30 15.17 3.22 -14.30
N THR A 31 14.44 3.00 -13.21
CA THR A 31 14.69 3.62 -11.90
C THR A 31 15.68 2.84 -11.05
N GLY A 32 16.22 1.73 -11.57
CA GLY A 32 17.09 0.81 -10.85
C GLY A 32 16.36 -0.12 -9.89
N ALA A 33 15.02 -0.24 -9.99
CA ALA A 33 14.27 -1.14 -9.13
C ALA A 33 14.17 -2.54 -9.74
N LEU A 34 14.57 -3.55 -8.97
CA LEU A 34 14.52 -4.97 -9.34
C LEU A 34 13.13 -5.53 -9.06
N GLN A 35 12.50 -6.12 -10.07
CA GLN A 35 11.21 -6.76 -9.90
C GLN A 35 11.34 -8.21 -9.41
N ILE A 36 10.44 -8.59 -8.49
CA ILE A 36 10.31 -9.93 -7.93
C ILE A 36 8.89 -10.42 -8.17
N LEU A 37 8.77 -11.55 -8.86
CA LEU A 37 7.51 -12.25 -9.07
C LEU A 37 7.34 -13.33 -8.02
N VAL A 38 6.16 -13.41 -7.41
CA VAL A 38 5.80 -14.48 -6.48
C VAL A 38 4.88 -15.46 -7.19
N LYS A 39 5.24 -16.75 -7.16
CA LYS A 39 4.38 -17.84 -7.61
C LYS A 39 3.91 -18.68 -6.43
N GLY A 40 2.74 -19.27 -6.57
CA GLY A 40 2.13 -20.11 -5.54
C GLY A 40 1.40 -19.33 -4.45
N ASP A 41 1.37 -18.01 -4.52
CA ASP A 41 0.49 -17.20 -3.69
C ASP A 41 -0.91 -17.10 -4.30
N SER A 42 -1.93 -16.92 -3.46
CA SER A 42 -3.32 -16.79 -3.92
C SER A 42 -3.64 -15.40 -4.49
N MET A 43 -2.66 -14.49 -4.49
CA MET A 43 -2.84 -13.06 -4.65
C MET A 43 -2.08 -12.48 -5.85
N GLY A 44 -1.35 -13.31 -6.61
CA GLY A 44 -0.53 -12.87 -7.74
C GLY A 44 0.41 -11.73 -7.37
N SER A 45 1.07 -11.83 -6.21
CA SER A 45 1.87 -10.74 -5.67
C SER A 45 3.11 -10.49 -6.52
N ASN A 46 3.41 -9.21 -6.76
CA ASN A 46 4.71 -8.80 -7.30
C ASN A 46 5.27 -7.66 -6.46
N TYR A 47 6.59 -7.64 -6.32
CA TYR A 47 7.31 -6.62 -5.57
C TYR A 47 8.33 -5.94 -6.47
N LYS A 48 8.67 -4.69 -6.17
CA LYS A 48 9.88 -4.05 -6.67
C LYS A 48 10.76 -3.63 -5.51
N ILE A 49 12.05 -3.90 -5.63
CA ILE A 49 13.06 -3.55 -4.63
C ILE A 49 14.02 -2.54 -5.22
N ARG A 50 14.27 -1.45 -4.50
CA ARG A 50 15.33 -0.49 -4.82
C ARG A 50 16.31 -0.46 -3.66
N GLY A 51 17.55 -0.89 -3.89
CA GLY A 51 18.52 -1.11 -2.81
C GLY A 51 18.04 -2.21 -1.86
N ASN A 52 17.81 -1.86 -0.59
CA ASN A 52 17.35 -2.80 0.45
C ASN A 52 15.87 -2.59 0.81
N GLU A 53 15.14 -1.81 0.01
CA GLU A 53 13.78 -1.34 0.33
C GLU A 53 12.77 -1.79 -0.71
N ILE A 54 11.61 -2.27 -0.25
CA ILE A 54 10.47 -2.53 -1.14
C ILE A 54 9.84 -1.19 -1.51
N CYS A 55 10.01 -0.79 -2.77
CA CYS A 55 9.48 0.47 -3.30
C CYS A 55 8.10 0.31 -3.94
N GLN A 56 7.72 -0.91 -4.34
CA GLN A 56 6.39 -1.18 -4.87
C GLN A 56 5.89 -2.56 -4.45
N VAL A 57 4.60 -2.62 -4.14
CA VAL A 57 3.86 -3.86 -3.92
C VAL A 57 2.66 -3.87 -4.86
N SER A 58 2.44 -4.95 -5.59
CA SER A 58 1.21 -5.13 -6.37
C SER A 58 0.58 -6.48 -6.06
N ARG A 59 -0.75 -6.50 -5.98
CA ARG A 59 -1.52 -7.73 -5.75
C ARG A 59 -2.81 -7.71 -6.55
N VAL A 60 -3.25 -8.90 -6.93
CA VAL A 60 -4.51 -9.15 -7.63
C VAL A 60 -5.36 -10.10 -6.80
N MET A 61 -6.50 -9.60 -6.36
CA MET A 61 -7.49 -10.32 -5.55
C MET A 61 -8.81 -10.42 -6.30
N GLY A 62 -8.96 -11.48 -7.09
CA GLY A 62 -10.18 -11.69 -7.89
C GLY A 62 -10.40 -10.56 -8.89
N ARG A 63 -11.44 -9.74 -8.68
CA ARG A 63 -11.80 -8.59 -9.55
C ARG A 63 -11.09 -7.29 -9.20
N MET A 64 -10.38 -7.25 -8.08
CA MET A 64 -9.69 -6.06 -7.60
C MET A 64 -8.18 -6.28 -7.70
N ALA A 65 -7.45 -5.28 -8.15
CA ALA A 65 -6.01 -5.22 -8.04
C ALA A 65 -5.63 -3.93 -7.33
N PHE A 66 -4.51 -3.95 -6.63
CA PHE A 66 -3.96 -2.73 -6.06
C PHE A 66 -2.46 -2.69 -6.25
N VAL A 67 -1.94 -1.46 -6.37
CA VAL A 67 -0.51 -1.17 -6.36
C VAL A 67 -0.26 -0.17 -5.25
N ILE A 68 0.72 -0.47 -4.41
CA ILE A 68 1.24 0.43 -3.40
C ILE A 68 2.62 0.88 -3.85
N ASP A 69 2.80 2.18 -4.02
CA ASP A 69 4.07 2.82 -4.33
C ASP A 69 4.59 3.55 -3.09
N THR A 70 5.76 3.14 -2.61
CA THR A 70 6.45 3.74 -1.46
C THR A 70 7.45 4.77 -1.95
N TYR A 71 7.29 6.01 -1.52
CA TYR A 71 8.18 7.11 -1.90
C TYR A 71 9.18 7.47 -0.81
N GLU A 72 8.75 7.37 0.45
CA GLU A 72 9.60 7.64 1.60
C GLU A 72 9.47 6.55 2.64
N SER A 73 10.63 6.23 3.17
CA SER A 73 10.83 5.30 4.27
C SER A 73 11.95 5.84 5.14
N PHE A 74 11.98 5.42 6.39
CA PHE A 74 13.11 5.67 7.26
C PHE A 74 13.66 4.36 7.82
N ASP A 75 14.98 4.32 7.98
CA ASP A 75 15.70 3.20 8.56
C ASP A 75 15.59 3.23 10.09
N THR A 76 15.16 2.12 10.66
CA THR A 76 15.05 1.92 12.10
C THR A 76 16.33 1.35 12.72
N GLY A 77 17.30 0.93 11.90
CA GLY A 77 18.46 0.11 12.24
C GLY A 77 18.17 -1.39 12.23
N SER A 78 16.90 -1.81 12.15
CA SER A 78 16.48 -3.22 12.07
C SER A 78 15.58 -3.49 10.86
N GLY A 79 15.46 -2.52 9.96
CA GLY A 79 14.58 -2.54 8.80
C GLY A 79 13.96 -1.17 8.52
N TYR A 80 13.12 -1.11 7.49
CA TYR A 80 12.54 0.13 6.99
C TYR A 80 11.06 0.22 7.31
N ILE A 81 10.60 1.42 7.65
CA ILE A 81 9.19 1.74 7.82
C ILE A 81 8.82 2.79 6.77
N ALA A 82 7.79 2.52 5.97
CA ALA A 82 7.26 3.48 5.02
C ALA A 82 6.58 4.64 5.76
N SER A 83 6.87 5.88 5.36
CA SER A 83 6.25 7.10 5.90
C SER A 83 5.41 7.83 4.86
N ARG A 84 5.69 7.65 3.56
CA ARG A 84 4.88 8.23 2.48
C ARG A 84 4.69 7.24 1.34
N TYR A 85 3.44 6.91 1.05
CA TYR A 85 3.07 5.94 0.03
C TYR A 85 1.66 6.17 -0.50
N ASP A 86 1.40 5.73 -1.72
CA ASP A 86 0.05 5.73 -2.31
C ASP A 86 -0.41 4.29 -2.52
N ALA A 87 -1.72 4.05 -2.39
CA ALA A 87 -2.39 2.81 -2.77
C ALA A 87 -3.41 3.10 -3.87
N VAL A 88 -3.18 2.56 -5.06
CA VAL A 88 -4.04 2.70 -6.23
C VAL A 88 -4.83 1.42 -6.43
N PHE A 89 -6.14 1.50 -6.23
CA PHE A 89 -7.07 0.39 -6.44
C PHE A 89 -7.65 0.45 -7.85
N ARG A 90 -7.68 -0.70 -8.52
CA ARG A 90 -8.18 -0.83 -9.88
C ARG A 90 -8.97 -2.12 -10.08
N ASN A 91 -9.83 -2.13 -11.08
CA ASN A 91 -10.46 -3.36 -11.55
C ASN A 91 -9.42 -4.21 -12.30
N SER A 92 -9.24 -5.46 -11.89
CA SER A 92 -8.20 -6.35 -12.45
C SER A 92 -8.44 -6.74 -13.92
N LYS A 93 -9.67 -6.58 -14.44
CA LYS A 93 -10.03 -6.91 -15.83
C LYS A 93 -10.00 -5.68 -16.74
N THR A 94 -10.55 -4.55 -16.28
CA THR A 94 -10.67 -3.33 -17.10
C THR A 94 -9.51 -2.36 -16.89
N ASN A 95 -8.70 -2.54 -15.84
CA ASN A 95 -7.68 -1.61 -15.38
C ASN A 95 -8.20 -0.21 -14.99
N GLU A 96 -9.51 -0.03 -14.89
CA GLU A 96 -10.10 1.22 -14.42
C GLU A 96 -9.74 1.45 -12.95
N VAL A 97 -9.21 2.65 -12.66
CA VAL A 97 -8.88 3.09 -11.30
C VAL A 97 -10.16 3.44 -10.58
N SER A 98 -10.39 2.87 -9.41
CA SER A 98 -11.56 3.17 -8.58
C SER A 98 -11.24 4.22 -7.52
N THR A 99 -10.08 4.08 -6.88
CA THR A 99 -9.73 4.85 -5.68
C THR A 99 -8.23 4.96 -5.58
N ILE A 100 -7.76 6.15 -5.19
CA ILE A 100 -6.37 6.40 -4.84
C ILE A 100 -6.35 6.87 -3.39
N LEU A 101 -5.64 6.14 -2.54
CA LEU A 101 -5.37 6.55 -1.17
C LEU A 101 -3.93 7.01 -1.08
N LYS A 102 -3.68 8.20 -0.55
CA LYS A 102 -2.34 8.72 -0.27
C LYS A 102 -2.13 8.78 1.23
N PHE A 103 -1.01 8.28 1.70
CA PHE A 103 -0.71 8.17 3.12
C PHE A 103 0.54 8.97 3.47
N GLU A 104 0.43 9.74 4.55
CA GLU A 104 1.56 10.37 5.23
C GLU A 104 1.53 9.97 6.71
N ASP A 105 2.47 9.13 7.11
CA ASP A 105 2.55 8.51 8.41
C ASP A 105 3.71 9.08 9.22
N THR A 106 3.45 9.48 10.46
CA THR A 106 4.47 9.97 11.40
C THR A 106 4.65 9.00 12.55
N TYR A 107 5.88 8.54 12.75
CA TYR A 107 6.24 7.59 13.79
C TYR A 107 7.08 8.24 14.89
N LYS A 108 6.95 7.73 16.11
CA LYS A 108 7.86 8.03 17.23
C LYS A 108 8.39 6.75 17.84
N LYS A 109 9.65 6.79 18.28
CA LYS A 109 10.29 5.68 18.99
C LYS A 109 9.88 5.69 20.47
N PHE A 110 9.40 4.57 20.96
CA PHE A 110 9.05 4.30 22.36
C PHE A 110 9.75 3.01 22.80
N GLY A 111 10.87 3.15 23.51
CA GLY A 111 11.74 2.01 23.81
C GLY A 111 12.27 1.37 22.52
N ASP A 112 11.97 0.09 22.33
CA ASP A 112 12.38 -0.70 21.15
C ASP A 112 11.34 -0.69 20.02
N TYR A 113 10.26 0.07 20.16
CA TYR A 113 9.15 0.08 19.20
C TYR A 113 9.03 1.44 18.50
N TYR A 114 8.69 1.43 17.22
CA TYR A 114 8.20 2.61 16.51
C TYR A 114 6.68 2.56 16.46
N LEU A 115 6.03 3.58 17.00
CA LEU A 115 4.57 3.68 17.03
C LEU A 115 4.12 4.85 16.16
N MET A 116 3.10 4.61 15.35
CA MET A 116 2.45 5.64 14.54
C MET A 116 1.72 6.60 15.49
N THR A 117 2.04 7.88 15.40
CA THR A 117 1.47 8.95 16.23
C THR A 117 0.58 9.89 15.44
N LYS A 118 0.77 9.96 14.13
CA LYS A 118 -0.11 10.68 13.22
C LYS A 118 -0.18 9.91 11.89
N GLN A 119 -1.35 9.93 11.27
CA GLN A 119 -1.58 9.45 9.92
C GLN A 119 -2.49 10.43 9.21
N VAL A 120 -2.09 10.88 8.02
CA VAL A 120 -2.94 11.66 7.12
C VAL A 120 -3.26 10.78 5.92
N VAL A 121 -4.55 10.59 5.66
CA VAL A 121 -5.03 9.81 4.51
C VAL A 121 -5.79 10.75 3.58
N GLN A 122 -5.34 10.84 2.33
CA GLN A 122 -6.08 11.52 1.28
C GLN A 122 -6.72 10.47 0.37
N GLU A 123 -8.04 10.43 0.35
CA GLU A 123 -8.81 9.57 -0.54
C GLU A 123 -9.28 10.39 -1.73
N CYS A 124 -8.80 10.03 -2.91
CA CYS A 124 -9.18 10.62 -4.18
C CYS A 124 -9.94 9.57 -4.98
N GLU A 125 -11.21 9.84 -5.26
CA GLU A 125 -11.99 9.05 -6.21
C GLU A 125 -11.74 9.58 -7.61
N ASP A 126 -11.37 8.69 -8.53
CA ASP A 126 -11.41 9.03 -9.94
C ASP A 126 -12.87 8.88 -10.40
N GLY A 127 -13.52 10.00 -10.72
CA GLY A 127 -14.98 10.14 -10.87
C GLY A 127 -15.58 9.42 -12.09
N VAL A 128 -15.06 8.28 -12.51
CA VAL A 128 -15.67 7.45 -13.55
C VAL A 128 -16.67 6.49 -12.91
N SER A 129 -17.80 7.07 -12.48
CA SER A 129 -19.02 6.29 -12.30
C SER A 129 -19.54 5.90 -13.67
N ALA A 130 -19.06 4.76 -14.20
CA ALA A 130 -19.63 4.15 -15.41
C ALA A 130 -21.00 3.54 -15.08
N GLY A 131 -22.02 4.41 -15.01
CA GLY A 131 -23.41 4.03 -15.20
C GLY A 131 -23.57 3.44 -16.61
N GLY A 132 -24.12 2.23 -16.69
CA GLY A 132 -24.32 1.53 -17.96
C GLY A 132 -25.29 2.28 -18.88
N ALA A 133 -24.87 2.49 -20.13
CA ALA A 133 -25.70 2.36 -21.33
C ALA A 133 -24.82 2.60 -22.57
N SER A 134 -24.65 1.56 -23.37
CA SER A 134 -24.09 1.68 -24.72
C SER A 134 -25.01 2.54 -25.60
N ARG A 135 -24.55 3.74 -25.98
CA ARG A 135 -24.93 4.38 -27.24
C ARG A 135 -23.79 5.29 -27.72
N LYS A 136 -23.52 5.21 -29.03
CA LYS A 136 -22.34 5.64 -29.78
C LYS A 136 -21.95 7.14 -29.69
N GLU A 137 -20.62 7.35 -29.68
CA GLU A 137 -19.72 8.46 -30.10
C GLU A 137 -20.20 9.58 -31.07
N PRO A 138 -19.42 10.68 -31.32
CA PRO A 138 -18.18 11.18 -30.67
C PRO A 138 -18.09 12.72 -30.45
N ALA A 139 -16.98 13.13 -29.82
CA ALA A 139 -16.18 14.36 -30.02
C ALA A 139 -16.34 15.59 -29.08
N THR A 140 -15.16 16.00 -28.60
CA THR A 140 -14.65 17.35 -28.30
C THR A 140 -14.57 17.82 -26.84
N SER A 141 -13.33 18.14 -26.47
CA SER A 141 -12.86 19.14 -25.50
C SER A 141 -13.22 19.00 -24.02
N GLY A 142 -12.18 18.72 -23.23
CA GLY A 142 -11.84 19.55 -22.08
C GLY A 142 -12.83 19.58 -20.92
N ALA A 143 -12.73 18.59 -20.04
CA ALA A 143 -13.11 18.76 -18.65
C ALA A 143 -11.94 18.25 -17.81
N SER A 144 -11.17 19.19 -17.23
CA SER A 144 -10.37 18.90 -16.04
C SER A 144 -11.39 18.54 -14.96
N GLY A 145 -11.71 17.24 -14.88
CA GLY A 145 -12.50 16.70 -13.79
C GLY A 145 -11.73 17.00 -12.52
N SER A 146 -12.26 17.90 -11.69
CA SER A 146 -11.69 18.20 -10.39
C SER A 146 -11.80 16.91 -9.57
N VAL A 147 -10.70 16.16 -9.47
CA VAL A 147 -10.59 15.01 -8.57
C VAL A 147 -10.88 15.54 -7.17
N VAL A 148 -12.02 15.12 -6.62
CA VAL A 148 -12.38 15.49 -5.25
C VAL A 148 -11.61 14.56 -4.34
N CYS A 149 -10.68 15.12 -3.56
CA CYS A 149 -9.94 14.37 -2.56
C CYS A 149 -10.46 14.73 -1.16
N MET A 150 -10.85 13.74 -0.39
CA MET A 150 -11.16 13.91 1.03
C MET A 150 -9.91 13.62 1.86
N THR A 151 -9.56 14.53 2.76
CA THR A 151 -8.42 14.34 3.67
C THR A 151 -8.94 14.01 5.07
N THR A 152 -8.47 12.91 5.64
CA THR A 152 -8.72 12.54 7.03
C THR A 152 -7.41 12.49 7.79
N GLU A 153 -7.36 13.13 8.95
CA GLU A 153 -6.21 13.10 9.85
C GLU A 153 -6.54 12.33 11.12
N PHE A 154 -5.65 11.40 11.48
CA PHE A 154 -5.68 10.66 12.73
C PHE A 154 -4.47 11.06 13.56
N SER A 155 -4.72 11.49 14.80
CA SER A 155 -3.68 11.81 15.77
C SER A 155 -3.83 10.93 17.01
N TYR A 156 -2.77 10.21 17.35
CA TYR A 156 -2.73 9.29 18.49
C TYR A 156 -1.88 9.89 19.61
N SER A 157 -2.52 10.22 20.73
CA SER A 157 -1.88 10.79 21.91
C SER A 157 -2.09 9.91 23.14
N ASN A 158 -1.34 10.18 24.22
CA ASN A 158 -1.41 9.44 25.49
C ASN A 158 -1.08 7.94 25.39
N ILE A 159 -0.24 7.55 24.42
CA ILE A 159 0.22 6.18 24.27
C ILE A 159 1.12 5.80 25.44
N LYS A 160 0.75 4.73 26.16
CA LYS A 160 1.55 4.15 27.26
C LYS A 160 1.83 2.70 26.95
N LEU A 161 3.10 2.32 27.00
CA LEU A 161 3.50 0.92 26.96
C LEU A 161 3.12 0.28 28.29
N LEU A 162 2.23 -0.72 28.23
CA LEU A 162 1.94 -1.54 29.39
C LEU A 162 3.13 -2.45 29.67
N LYS A 163 3.37 -2.75 30.95
CA LYS A 163 4.38 -3.76 31.31
C LYS A 163 4.00 -5.09 30.65
N PRO A 164 4.98 -5.89 30.20
CA PRO A 164 4.71 -7.22 29.65
C PRO A 164 3.83 -7.98 30.64
N ALA A 165 2.76 -8.60 30.13
CA ALA A 165 2.04 -9.58 30.93
C ALA A 165 3.03 -10.71 31.23
N ILE A 166 3.32 -10.92 32.51
CA ILE A 166 4.07 -12.10 32.95
C ILE A 166 3.13 -13.28 32.67
N ILE A 167 3.45 -14.09 31.66
CA ILE A 167 2.77 -15.35 31.35
C ILE A 167 3.60 -16.48 31.96
#